data_AF-G1EAJ3-F1
#
_entry.id   AF-G1EAJ3-F1
#
_cell.length_a   1.000
_cell.length_b   1.000
_cell.length_c   1.000
_cell.angle_alpha   90.00
_cell.angle_beta   90.00
_cell.angle_gamma   90.00
#
_symmetry.space_group_name_H-M   'P 1'
#
loop_
_entity.id
_entity.type
_entity.pdbx_description
1 polymer ?
#
loop_
_entity_poly.entity_id
_entity_poly.type
_entity_poly.pdbx_seq_one_letter_code
_entity_poly.pdbx_strand_id
1 'polypeptide(L)' 'MLNDGGGGPLPFPVENLLQTAPCGFVVTDALEPDHPLIYVNTVFEMVTGYRAEEVLGRN' A
#
# COMPACT_ATOMS: atom_id res chain seq x y z
N MET A 1 12.43 -6.60 -27.26
CA MET A 1 11.09 -6.85 -26.69
C MET A 1 11.25 -7.73 -25.46
N LEU A 2 11.60 -7.13 -24.33
CA LEU A 2 11.34 -7.54 -22.94
C LEU A 2 11.68 -6.28 -22.15
N ASN A 3 10.66 -5.61 -21.59
CA ASN A 3 10.80 -4.32 -20.93
C ASN A 3 11.37 -4.55 -19.53
N ASP A 4 12.66 -4.24 -19.35
CA ASP A 4 13.34 -4.29 -18.06
C ASP A 4 12.61 -3.43 -17.02
N GLY A 5 12.49 -3.99 -15.82
CA GLY A 5 11.63 -3.51 -14.75
C GLY A 5 11.86 -2.05 -14.36
N GLY A 6 10.75 -1.30 -14.27
CA GLY A 6 10.68 0.04 -13.70
C GLY A 6 10.83 0.06 -12.17
N GLY A 7 11.86 -0.60 -11.63
CA GLY A 7 12.25 -0.56 -10.23
C GLY A 7 13.25 0.57 -9.95
N GLY A 8 13.02 1.76 -10.52
CA GLY A 8 13.74 2.96 -10.10
C GLY A 8 13.35 3.32 -8.66
N PRO A 9 14.23 3.96 -7.87
CA PRO A 9 13.80 4.57 -6.61
C PRO A 9 12.58 5.44 -6.91
N LEU A 10 11.53 5.34 -6.10
CA LEU A 10 10.38 6.22 -6.24
C LEU A 10 10.89 7.67 -6.34
N PRO A 11 10.27 8.53 -7.18
CA PRO A 11 10.74 9.89 -7.41
C PRO A 11 10.72 10.77 -6.14
N PHE A 12 10.25 10.23 -5.03
CA PHE A 12 10.34 10.75 -3.69
C PHE A 12 10.87 9.64 -2.75
N PRO A 13 11.76 9.99 -1.80
CA PRO A 13 12.19 9.06 -0.78
C PRO A 13 10.99 8.60 0.05
N VAL A 14 10.80 7.28 0.19
CA VAL A 14 9.68 6.71 0.98
C VAL A 14 9.74 7.19 2.43
N GLU A 15 10.94 7.49 2.92
CA GLU A 15 11.14 8.03 4.27
C GLU A 15 10.40 9.35 4.46
N ASN A 16 10.38 10.23 3.45
CA ASN A 16 9.69 11.52 3.51
C ASN A 16 8.16 11.36 3.52
N LEU A 17 7.63 10.32 2.87
CA LEU A 17 6.19 10.04 2.88
C LEU A 17 5.72 9.62 4.29
N LEU A 18 6.59 8.93 5.03
CA LEU A 18 6.35 8.47 6.40
C LEU A 18 6.53 9.57 7.45
N GLN A 19 7.35 10.58 7.16
CA GLN A 19 7.73 11.60 8.15
C GLN A 19 6.80 12.82 8.20
N THR A 20 6.07 13.14 7.13
CA THR A 20 5.47 14.48 6.99
C THR A 20 3.95 14.55 7.21
N ALA A 21 3.24 13.43 7.22
CA ALA A 21 1.81 13.39 7.54
C ALA A 21 1.40 12.01 8.09
N PRO A 22 0.38 11.92 8.96
CA PRO A 22 -0.25 10.65 9.31
C PRO A 22 -1.01 10.14 8.07
N CYS A 23 -0.27 9.52 7.15
CA CYS A 23 -0.84 8.92 5.95
C CYS A 23 -1.25 7.47 6.25
N GLY A 24 -2.47 7.13 5.83
CA GLY A 24 -2.86 5.74 5.71
C GLY A 24 -2.05 5.07 4.61
N PHE A 25 -1.53 3.87 4.85
CA PHE A 25 -0.90 3.08 3.81
C PHE A 25 -1.39 1.64 3.86
N VAL A 26 -1.46 1.04 2.68
CA VAL A 26 -1.89 -0.33 2.46
C VAL A 26 -0.83 -1.05 1.63
N VAL A 27 -0.70 -2.36 1.83
CA VAL A 27 0.15 -3.23 1.01
C VAL A 27 -0.74 -4.27 0.35
N THR A 28 -0.54 -4.51 -0.93
CA THR A 28 -1.23 -5.52 -1.73
C THR A 28 -0.25 -6.59 -2.18
N ASP A 29 -0.72 -7.82 -2.35
CA ASP A 29 0.06 -8.86 -3.02
C ASP A 29 0.00 -8.66 -4.53
N ALA A 30 1.11 -8.26 -5.15
CA ALA A 30 1.17 -8.01 -6.59
C ALA A 30 1.29 -9.29 -7.44
N LEU A 31 1.50 -10.46 -6.81
CA LEU A 31 1.63 -11.74 -7.50
C LEU A 31 0.28 -12.46 -7.66
N GLU A 32 -0.68 -12.13 -6.81
CA GLU A 32 -2.03 -12.68 -6.86
C GLU A 32 -2.92 -11.91 -7.84
N PRO A 33 -3.82 -12.60 -8.56
CA PRO A 33 -4.86 -11.94 -9.34
C PRO A 33 -5.71 -11.05 -8.44
N ASP A 34 -6.18 -9.92 -8.98
CA ASP A 34 -6.93 -8.88 -8.27
C ASP A 34 -6.16 -8.10 -7.19
N HIS A 35 -4.87 -8.36 -6.98
CA HIS A 35 -4.02 -7.61 -6.04
C HIS A 35 -4.64 -7.41 -4.64
N PRO A 36 -4.92 -8.51 -3.91
CA PRO A 36 -5.59 -8.45 -2.63
C PRO A 36 -4.78 -7.63 -1.62
N LEU A 37 -5.47 -6.84 -0.78
CA LEU A 37 -4.83 -6.16 0.34
C LEU A 37 -4.32 -7.19 1.36
N ILE A 38 -3.03 -7.15 1.69
CA ILE A 38 -2.38 -8.03 2.69
C ILE A 38 -1.98 -7.30 3.97
N TYR A 39 -1.99 -5.97 3.98
CA TYR A 39 -1.74 -5.16 5.17
C TYR A 39 -2.38 -3.78 5.06
N VAL A 40 -2.88 -3.26 6.18
CA VAL A 40 -3.25 -1.86 6.37
C VAL A 40 -2.70 -1.36 7.70
N ASN A 41 -2.35 -0.07 7.80
CA ASN A 41 -1.92 0.52 9.06
C ASN A 41 -3.12 1.09 9.86
N THR A 42 -2.92 1.35 11.16
CA THR A 42 -3.97 1.92 12.01
C THR A 42 -4.46 3.29 11.53
N VAL A 43 -3.60 4.07 10.86
CA VAL A 43 -4.00 5.37 10.30
C VAL A 43 -5.04 5.21 9.20
N PHE A 44 -4.91 4.18 8.35
CA PHE A 44 -5.93 3.83 7.36
C PHE A 44 -7.27 3.52 8.04
N GLU A 45 -7.26 2.71 9.09
CA GLU A 45 -8.48 2.36 9.83
C GLU A 45 -9.14 3.59 10.46
N MET A 46 -8.33 4.47 11.07
CA MET A 46 -8.83 5.70 11.70
C MET A 46 -9.42 6.69 10.70
N VAL A 47 -8.82 6.81 9.51
CA VAL A 47 -9.25 7.79 8.49
C VAL A 47 -10.45 7.29 7.69
N THR A 48 -10.51 5.99 7.41
CA THR A 48 -11.56 5.40 6.56
C THR A 48 -12.73 4.83 7.35
N GLY A 49 -12.51 4.43 8.59
CA GLY A 49 -13.49 3.75 9.44
C GLY A 49 -13.60 2.24 9.18
N TYR A 50 -12.90 1.69 8.20
CA TYR A 50 -12.82 0.25 7.98
C TYR A 50 -11.81 -0.38 8.92
N ARG A 51 -12.14 -1.57 9.43
CA ARG A 51 -11.17 -2.41 10.13
C ARG A 51 -10.34 -3.21 9.13
N ALA A 52 -9.14 -3.59 9.55
CA ALA A 52 -8.26 -4.46 8.76
C ALA A 52 -9.00 -5.74 8.30
N GLU A 53 -9.79 -6.38 9.17
CA GLU A 53 -10.50 -7.63 8.85
C GLU A 53 -11.55 -7.47 7.74
N GLU A 54 -12.03 -6.25 7.51
CA GLU A 54 -13.03 -5.95 6.49
C GLU A 54 -12.43 -5.71 5.11
N VAL A 55 -11.12 -5.45 5.03
CA VAL A 55 -10.45 -5.05 3.78
C VAL A 55 -9.36 -6.01 3.35
N LEU A 56 -8.76 -6.76 4.28
CA LEU A 56 -7.74 -7.75 3.97
C LEU A 56 -8.31 -8.87 3.08
N GLY A 57 -7.55 -9.26 2.06
CA GLY A 57 -7.90 -10.29 1.09
C GLY A 57 -8.91 -9.85 0.02
N ARG A 58 -9.24 -8.55 -0.07
CA ARG A 58 -10.25 -8.02 -1.00
C ARG A 58 -9.65 -7.06 -2.03
N ASN A 59 -10.29 -6.99 -3.21
CA ASN A 59 -10.23 -5.95 -4.23
C ASN A 59 -11.52 -6.03 -5.05
#